data_AF-R1G8U2-F1
#
_entry.id   AF-R1G8U2-F1
#
_cell.length_a   1.000
_cell.length_b   1.000
_cell.length_c   1.000
_cell.angle_alpha   90.00
_cell.angle_beta   90.00
_cell.angle_gamma   90.00
#
_symmetry.space_group_name_H-M   'P 1'
#
loop_
_entity.id
_entity.type
_entity.pdbx_description
1 polymer ?
#
loop_
_entity_poly.entity_id
_entity_poly.type
_entity_poly.pdbx_seq_one_letter_code
_entity_poly.pdbx_strand_id
1 'polypeptide(L)'
;MRLVAPGGDRVTVDLPAAAPVSHVVAGVRFVGGSFGTGFQIGPRGYHDFACTHVAPARTRDRLVVHGREVVVAEADDGQTSLATLIGAYHELMTVYAGPAPHRERVLALFGSLRIEDHVDGMTVVPRAATLLDSANEHLVVVVRDHGSLSIPAPRHASALLPRHAGAPTKHGEVWKAGYARSYVLGCPAGVAGRVRAFVRPRVPGGRGRGAPRGHTGENRAGTARLARRHRHRLGPGMTPSLAFTTITWAAIVLLFFGLAAVLREVRLLRATVARTTDGFAAVPPDLVLGPRFAGGSRIVAAVDSGCPLCLAVAERLARLGAEATLLTHEPPATWTSLAHGLPVISDGEAWRSVSHLSPPVLMLLDESGRVRRMVLPVRAAEVDTTLAGWAGPTAGGDPGDAGVGAHSRP
;
A
#
# COMPACT_ATOMS: atom_id res chain seq x y z
N MET A 1 -10.35 6.60 -20.88
CA MET A 1 -11.38 5.80 -20.20
C MET A 1 -12.21 6.67 -19.29
N ARG A 2 -13.44 6.27 -18.98
CA ARG A 2 -14.33 6.92 -18.01
C ARG A 2 -14.52 5.96 -16.85
N LEU A 3 -14.38 6.47 -15.64
CA LEU A 3 -14.44 5.71 -14.39
C LEU A 3 -15.39 6.41 -13.42
N VAL A 4 -15.95 5.66 -12.49
CA VAL A 4 -16.69 6.18 -11.33
C VAL A 4 -15.87 5.89 -10.08
N ALA A 5 -15.53 6.94 -9.34
CA ALA A 5 -14.83 6.83 -8.07
C ALA A 5 -15.79 6.35 -6.95
N PRO A 6 -15.27 5.80 -5.84
CA PRO A 6 -16.11 5.32 -4.74
C PRO A 6 -17.12 6.34 -4.21
N GLY A 7 -16.78 7.63 -4.16
CA GLY A 7 -17.68 8.72 -3.75
C GLY A 7 -18.76 9.07 -4.77
N GLY A 8 -18.71 8.50 -5.98
CA GLY A 8 -19.64 8.75 -7.08
C GLY A 8 -19.13 9.75 -8.13
N ASP A 9 -17.98 10.39 -7.88
CA ASP A 9 -17.37 11.33 -8.82
C ASP A 9 -16.94 10.61 -10.11
N ARG A 10 -17.17 11.28 -11.25
CA ARG A 10 -16.77 10.77 -12.56
C ARG A 10 -15.35 11.19 -12.88
N VAL A 11 -14.49 10.22 -13.20
CA VAL A 11 -13.09 10.46 -13.55
C VAL A 11 -12.84 10.06 -15.00
N THR A 12 -12.29 10.97 -15.79
CA THR A 12 -11.83 10.66 -17.15
C THR A 12 -10.30 10.62 -17.16
N VAL A 13 -9.76 9.47 -17.58
CA VAL A 13 -8.31 9.27 -17.71
C VAL A 13 -7.97 9.06 -19.19
N ASP A 14 -7.30 10.04 -19.78
CA ASP A 14 -6.78 9.95 -21.14
C ASP A 14 -5.32 9.47 -21.09
N LEU A 15 -5.09 8.26 -21.62
CA LEU A 15 -3.77 7.65 -21.76
C LEU A 15 -3.39 7.54 -23.25
N PRO A 16 -2.09 7.57 -23.60
CA PRO A 16 -1.65 7.27 -24.97
C PRO A 16 -2.07 5.86 -25.41
N ALA A 17 -2.31 5.64 -26.71
CA ALA A 17 -2.71 4.33 -27.22
C ALA A 17 -1.69 3.21 -26.93
N ALA A 18 -0.41 3.56 -26.81
CA ALA A 18 0.67 2.63 -26.45
C ALA A 18 0.71 2.24 -24.96
N ALA A 19 -0.19 2.76 -24.13
CA ALA A 19 -0.22 2.57 -22.69
C ALA A 19 -1.47 1.76 -22.27
N PRO A 20 -1.53 0.44 -22.54
CA PRO A 20 -2.71 -0.35 -22.25
C PRO A 20 -2.92 -0.46 -20.74
N VAL A 21 -4.14 -0.17 -20.31
CA VAL A 21 -4.58 -0.37 -18.92
C VAL A 21 -4.72 -1.87 -18.69
N SER A 22 -4.04 -2.36 -17.66
CA SER A 22 -4.14 -3.76 -17.24
C SER A 22 -5.23 -3.95 -16.20
N HIS A 23 -5.29 -3.05 -15.21
CA HIS A 23 -6.24 -3.11 -14.11
C HIS A 23 -6.62 -1.71 -13.65
N VAL A 24 -7.85 -1.58 -13.14
CA VAL A 24 -8.32 -0.43 -12.38
C VAL A 24 -8.80 -0.96 -11.04
N VAL A 25 -8.31 -0.35 -9.97
CA VAL A 25 -8.69 -0.66 -8.59
C VAL A 25 -9.07 0.66 -7.93
N ALA A 26 -10.04 0.67 -7.04
CA ALA A 26 -10.32 1.82 -6.20
C ALA A 26 -10.11 1.47 -4.72
N GLY A 27 -9.78 2.47 -3.93
CA GLY A 27 -9.71 2.37 -2.47
C GLY A 27 -10.55 3.46 -1.85
N VAL A 28 -11.31 3.12 -0.80
CA VAL A 28 -12.00 4.10 0.03
C VAL A 28 -11.86 3.71 1.49
N ARG A 29 -11.63 4.67 2.37
CA ARG A 29 -11.59 4.45 3.81
C ARG A 29 -12.62 5.35 4.47
N PHE A 30 -13.44 4.75 5.31
CA PHE A 30 -14.38 5.47 6.15
C PHE A 30 -13.88 5.52 7.58
N VAL A 31 -14.08 6.67 8.23
CA VAL A 31 -13.82 6.89 9.66
C VAL A 31 -15.00 7.62 10.28
N GLY A 32 -15.32 7.31 11.53
CA GLY A 32 -16.37 8.00 12.30
C GLY A 32 -16.82 7.18 13.50
N GLY A 33 -16.98 7.82 14.66
CA GLY A 33 -17.13 7.10 15.92
C GLY A 33 -15.97 6.09 16.12
N SER A 34 -16.23 4.96 16.76
CA SER A 34 -15.30 3.81 16.96
C SER A 34 -15.06 2.95 15.72
N PHE A 35 -15.21 3.52 14.52
CA PHE A 35 -15.09 2.76 13.27
C PHE A 35 -14.09 3.43 12.34
N GLY A 36 -13.08 2.65 11.95
CA GLY A 36 -12.19 2.93 10.83
C GLY A 36 -12.11 1.68 9.95
N THR A 37 -12.54 1.76 8.69
CA THR A 37 -12.47 0.61 7.78
C THR A 37 -12.11 1.04 6.37
N GLY A 38 -11.10 0.38 5.82
CA GLY A 38 -10.68 0.55 4.43
C GLY A 38 -11.29 -0.55 3.57
N PHE A 39 -11.76 -0.14 2.40
CA PHE A 39 -12.27 -1.02 1.37
C PHE A 39 -11.43 -0.87 0.10
N GLN A 40 -11.27 -1.99 -0.59
CA GLN A 40 -10.71 -2.07 -1.92
C GLN A 40 -11.80 -2.54 -2.87
N ILE A 41 -11.86 -1.92 -4.04
CA ILE A 41 -12.80 -2.24 -5.10
C ILE A 41 -11.98 -2.76 -6.28
N GLY A 42 -12.18 -4.02 -6.62
CA GLY A 42 -11.56 -4.67 -7.77
C GLY A 42 -12.59 -5.17 -8.78
N PRO A 43 -12.14 -5.66 -9.94
CA PRO A 43 -13.01 -6.32 -10.90
C PRO A 43 -13.55 -7.66 -10.35
N ARG A 44 -14.49 -8.30 -11.05
CA ARG A 44 -14.89 -9.67 -10.72
C ARG A 44 -13.69 -10.64 -10.69
N GLY A 45 -13.71 -11.54 -9.71
CA GLY A 45 -12.61 -12.46 -9.39
C GLY A 45 -11.56 -11.88 -8.44
N TYR A 46 -11.76 -10.66 -7.92
CA TYR A 46 -10.79 -10.03 -7.02
C TYR A 46 -10.67 -10.76 -5.68
N HIS A 47 -11.77 -11.28 -5.12
CA HIS A 47 -11.79 -12.13 -3.94
C HIS A 47 -10.97 -13.40 -4.15
N ASP A 48 -11.21 -14.11 -5.26
CA ASP A 48 -10.51 -15.36 -5.58
C ASP A 48 -9.02 -15.10 -5.78
N PHE A 49 -8.67 -14.00 -6.46
CA PHE A 49 -7.29 -13.57 -6.62
C PHE A 49 -6.63 -13.30 -5.26
N ALA A 50 -7.29 -12.55 -4.37
CA ALA A 50 -6.79 -12.25 -3.04
C ALA A 50 -6.59 -13.52 -2.21
N CYS A 51 -7.58 -14.41 -2.18
CA CYS A 51 -7.55 -15.67 -1.44
C CYS A 51 -6.59 -16.71 -2.01
N THR A 52 -6.15 -16.57 -3.26
CA THR A 52 -5.21 -17.51 -3.89
C THR A 52 -3.77 -17.00 -3.84
N HIS A 53 -3.57 -15.70 -4.09
CA HIS A 53 -2.24 -15.16 -4.39
C HIS A 53 -1.74 -14.14 -3.37
N VAL A 54 -2.62 -13.48 -2.62
CA VAL A 54 -2.24 -12.41 -1.69
C VAL A 54 -2.18 -12.94 -0.26
N ALA A 55 -3.28 -13.52 0.20
CA ALA A 55 -3.40 -14.16 1.50
C ALA A 55 -4.14 -15.49 1.30
N PRO A 56 -3.41 -16.60 1.05
CA PRO A 56 -4.00 -17.93 0.92
C PRO A 56 -5.04 -18.19 2.00
N ALA A 57 -6.30 -18.32 1.61
CA ALA A 57 -7.44 -18.29 2.53
C ALA A 57 -8.53 -19.28 2.14
N ARG A 58 -9.30 -19.70 3.14
CA ARG A 58 -10.47 -20.58 2.97
C ARG A 58 -11.73 -19.83 3.33
N THR A 59 -12.78 -19.99 2.53
CA THR A 59 -14.11 -19.47 2.85
C THR A 59 -14.59 -20.06 4.17
N ARG A 60 -14.99 -19.18 5.10
CA ARG A 60 -15.55 -19.53 6.41
C ARG A 60 -17.05 -19.32 6.47
N ASP A 61 -17.55 -18.25 5.85
CA ASP A 61 -18.98 -17.91 5.87
C ASP A 61 -19.41 -17.24 4.56
N ARG A 62 -20.72 -17.33 4.27
CA ARG A 62 -21.40 -16.64 3.19
C ARG A 62 -22.67 -16.02 3.76
N LEU A 63 -22.88 -14.74 3.46
CA LEU A 63 -24.03 -13.99 3.94
C LEU A 63 -24.58 -13.07 2.86
N VAL A 64 -25.78 -12.54 3.04
CA VAL A 64 -26.43 -11.68 2.05
C VAL A 64 -26.66 -10.29 2.65
N VAL A 65 -26.17 -9.25 1.96
CA VAL A 65 -26.36 -7.85 2.32
C VAL A 65 -26.81 -7.07 1.10
N HIS A 66 -27.89 -6.29 1.22
CA HIS A 66 -28.51 -5.55 0.11
C HIS A 66 -28.78 -6.42 -1.12
N GLY A 67 -29.22 -7.67 -0.90
CA GLY A 67 -29.51 -8.65 -1.94
C GLY A 67 -28.27 -9.24 -2.66
N ARG A 68 -27.06 -8.97 -2.17
CA ARG A 68 -25.80 -9.46 -2.74
C ARG A 68 -25.04 -10.32 -1.74
N GLU A 69 -24.31 -11.30 -2.26
CA GLU A 69 -23.49 -12.18 -1.42
C GLU A 69 -22.28 -11.41 -0.88
N VAL A 70 -21.95 -11.66 0.38
CA VAL A 70 -20.68 -11.33 1.00
C VAL A 70 -20.01 -12.64 1.41
N VAL A 71 -18.80 -12.85 0.91
CA VAL A 71 -17.98 -14.02 1.21
C VAL A 71 -16.96 -13.63 2.26
N VAL A 72 -16.92 -14.38 3.37
CA VAL A 72 -15.91 -14.22 4.43
C VAL A 72 -14.91 -15.35 4.31
N ALA A 73 -13.63 -15.00 4.18
CA ALA A 73 -12.53 -15.95 4.10
C ALA A 73 -11.49 -15.65 5.18
N GLU A 74 -10.84 -16.69 5.67
CA GLU A 74 -9.78 -16.58 6.67
C GLU A 74 -8.50 -17.17 6.10
N ALA A 75 -7.39 -16.44 6.22
CA ALA A 75 -6.09 -16.89 5.78
C ALA A 75 -5.65 -18.14 6.55
N ASP A 76 -4.90 -19.03 5.90
CA ASP A 76 -4.43 -20.28 6.50
C ASP A 76 -3.54 -20.06 7.74
N ASP A 77 -2.92 -18.88 7.88
CA ASP A 77 -2.12 -18.48 9.05
C ASP A 77 -2.94 -17.89 10.22
N GLY A 78 -4.25 -17.67 10.02
CA GLY A 78 -5.15 -17.06 10.98
C GLY A 78 -4.82 -15.60 11.33
N GLN A 79 -3.88 -14.97 10.62
CA GLN A 79 -3.43 -13.60 10.89
C GLN A 79 -4.18 -12.56 10.06
N THR A 80 -4.94 -12.99 9.05
CA THR A 80 -5.71 -12.12 8.18
C THR A 80 -7.04 -12.77 7.85
N SER A 81 -8.09 -11.96 7.72
CA SER A 81 -9.34 -12.38 7.12
C SER A 81 -9.86 -11.33 6.16
N LEU A 82 -10.70 -11.77 5.23
CA LEU A 82 -11.24 -10.98 4.14
C LEU A 82 -12.75 -11.09 4.20
N ALA A 83 -13.45 -9.97 4.01
CA ALA A 83 -14.88 -10.00 3.70
C ALA A 83 -15.12 -9.24 2.41
N THR A 84 -15.72 -9.91 1.43
CA THR A 84 -15.91 -9.34 0.09
C THR A 84 -17.37 -9.40 -0.34
N LEU A 85 -17.98 -8.25 -0.58
CA LEU A 85 -19.27 -8.16 -1.26
C LEU A 85 -19.08 -8.37 -2.76
N ILE A 86 -19.82 -9.33 -3.29
CA ILE A 86 -19.75 -9.79 -4.67
C ILE A 86 -20.78 -9.03 -5.51
N GLY A 87 -20.30 -8.10 -6.34
CA GLY A 87 -21.13 -7.34 -7.29
C GLY A 87 -21.28 -8.03 -8.64
N ALA A 88 -21.93 -7.33 -9.57
CA ALA A 88 -22.11 -7.77 -10.95
C ALA A 88 -20.84 -7.50 -11.78
N TYR A 89 -20.22 -6.33 -11.58
CA TYR A 89 -19.04 -5.85 -12.31
C TYR A 89 -17.81 -5.76 -11.40
N HIS A 90 -18.02 -5.40 -10.13
CA HIS A 90 -16.94 -5.17 -9.18
C HIS A 90 -17.15 -5.94 -7.88
N GLU A 91 -16.09 -6.05 -7.09
CA GLU A 91 -16.10 -6.67 -5.76
C GLU A 91 -15.55 -5.70 -4.73
N LEU A 92 -16.28 -5.52 -3.62
CA LEU A 92 -15.92 -4.62 -2.53
C LEU A 92 -15.36 -5.43 -1.37
N MET A 93 -14.05 -5.37 -1.17
CA MET A 93 -13.32 -6.16 -0.19
C MET A 93 -12.82 -5.29 0.97
N THR A 94 -12.99 -5.78 2.19
CA THR A 94 -12.27 -5.28 3.37
C THR A 94 -11.38 -6.38 3.94
N VAL A 95 -10.29 -5.96 4.59
CA VAL A 95 -9.31 -6.84 5.24
C VAL A 95 -9.35 -6.59 6.74
N TYR A 96 -9.34 -7.67 7.52
CA TYR A 96 -9.20 -7.62 8.97
C TYR A 96 -7.88 -8.27 9.38
N ALA A 97 -7.27 -7.73 10.42
CA ALA A 97 -6.18 -8.40 11.11
C ALA A 97 -6.75 -9.49 12.03
N GLY A 98 -6.20 -10.70 11.94
CA GLY A 98 -6.59 -11.85 12.74
C GLY A 98 -7.71 -12.71 12.11
N PRO A 99 -8.40 -13.52 12.93
CA PRO A 99 -9.40 -14.48 12.48
C PRO A 99 -10.61 -13.79 11.84
N ALA A 100 -11.44 -14.57 11.14
CA ALA A 100 -12.67 -14.06 10.55
C ALA A 100 -13.56 -13.37 11.60
N PRO A 101 -14.05 -12.15 11.33
CA PRO A 101 -14.97 -11.47 12.25
C PRO A 101 -16.30 -12.23 12.37
N HIS A 102 -16.99 -12.05 13.49
CA HIS A 102 -18.34 -12.58 13.67
C HIS A 102 -19.30 -12.04 12.60
N ARG A 103 -20.26 -12.88 12.21
CA ARG A 103 -21.24 -12.62 11.16
C ARG A 103 -21.97 -11.29 11.35
N GLU A 104 -22.37 -10.98 12.57
CA GLU A 104 -23.09 -9.75 12.93
C GLU A 104 -22.25 -8.51 12.63
N ARG A 105 -20.92 -8.57 12.84
CA ARG A 105 -20.00 -7.46 12.55
C ARG A 105 -19.89 -7.23 11.04
N VAL A 106 -19.87 -8.29 10.24
CA VAL A 106 -19.83 -8.18 8.77
C VAL A 106 -21.15 -7.61 8.24
N LEU A 107 -22.28 -8.12 8.75
CA LEU A 107 -23.62 -7.61 8.41
C LEU A 107 -23.76 -6.13 8.76
N ALA A 108 -23.34 -5.72 9.96
CA ALA A 108 -23.38 -4.33 10.40
C ALA A 108 -22.50 -3.45 9.50
N LEU A 109 -21.28 -3.90 9.17
CA LEU A 109 -20.36 -3.14 8.33
C LEU A 109 -20.92 -2.91 6.93
N PHE A 110 -21.27 -3.96 6.17
CA PHE A 110 -21.79 -3.77 4.81
C PHE A 110 -23.20 -3.17 4.81
N GLY A 111 -23.99 -3.43 5.86
CA GLY A 111 -25.32 -2.83 6.07
C GLY A 111 -25.25 -1.31 6.28
N SER A 112 -24.15 -0.81 6.83
CA SER A 112 -23.90 0.62 7.05
C SER A 112 -23.63 1.41 5.75
N LEU A 113 -23.44 0.70 4.62
CA LEU A 113 -23.09 1.31 3.34
C LEU A 113 -24.28 1.32 2.38
N ARG A 114 -24.31 2.32 1.51
CA ARG A 114 -25.05 2.31 0.24
C ARG A 114 -24.05 1.99 -0.87
N ILE A 115 -24.30 0.91 -1.59
CA ILE A 115 -23.40 0.37 -2.60
C ILE A 115 -24.15 0.30 -3.92
N GLU A 116 -23.62 0.93 -4.96
CA GLU A 116 -24.16 0.89 -6.32
C GLU A 116 -23.04 0.43 -7.24
N ASP A 117 -23.26 -0.67 -7.97
CA ASP A 117 -22.26 -1.27 -8.84
C ASP A 117 -22.61 -0.98 -10.30
N HIS A 118 -21.75 -0.23 -10.96
CA HIS A 118 -21.89 0.18 -12.37
C HIS A 118 -20.76 -0.45 -13.18
N VAL A 119 -20.90 -0.52 -14.49
CA VAL A 119 -19.84 -1.06 -15.37
C VAL A 119 -18.54 -0.23 -15.31
N ASP A 120 -18.66 1.08 -15.07
CA ASP A 120 -17.54 2.01 -15.03
C ASP A 120 -16.91 2.17 -13.63
N GLY A 121 -17.46 1.51 -12.61
CA GLY A 121 -16.97 1.56 -11.23
C GLY A 121 -18.06 1.28 -10.20
N MET A 122 -17.69 1.20 -8.93
CA MET A 122 -18.62 0.97 -7.84
C MET A 122 -18.62 2.18 -6.90
N THR A 123 -19.82 2.72 -6.65
CA THR A 123 -20.06 3.78 -5.67
C THR A 123 -20.31 3.14 -4.31
N VAL A 124 -19.62 3.63 -3.28
CA VAL A 124 -19.69 3.16 -1.91
C VAL A 124 -19.74 4.38 -1.02
N VAL A 125 -20.91 4.64 -0.41
CA VAL A 125 -21.13 5.81 0.43
C VAL A 125 -21.73 5.35 1.75
N PRO A 126 -21.26 5.84 2.91
CA PRO A 126 -21.88 5.50 4.17
C PRO A 126 -23.32 6.01 4.24
N ARG A 127 -24.19 5.30 4.95
CA ARG A 127 -25.54 5.78 5.23
C ARG A 127 -25.45 6.96 6.20
N ALA A 128 -26.25 8.01 5.98
CA ALA A 128 -26.20 9.22 6.80
C ALA A 128 -26.34 8.95 8.33
N ALA A 129 -27.10 7.92 8.71
CA ALA A 129 -27.29 7.53 10.10
C ALA A 129 -26.04 6.98 10.81
N THR A 130 -24.97 6.65 10.08
CA THR A 130 -23.79 5.98 10.65
C THR A 130 -22.72 6.96 11.09
N LEU A 131 -22.85 8.26 10.79
CA LEU A 131 -21.87 9.32 11.09
C LEU A 131 -20.45 9.01 10.58
N LEU A 132 -20.34 8.14 9.57
CA LEU A 132 -19.07 7.81 8.92
C LEU A 132 -18.81 8.83 7.82
N ASP A 133 -17.57 9.31 7.73
CA ASP A 133 -17.09 10.15 6.64
C ASP A 133 -15.94 9.46 5.91
N SER A 134 -15.71 9.83 4.65
CA SER A 134 -14.55 9.37 3.89
C SER A 134 -13.28 10.04 4.44
N ALA A 135 -12.32 9.25 4.90
CA ALA A 135 -10.99 9.74 5.29
C ALA A 135 -10.00 9.71 4.13
N ASN A 136 -10.21 8.80 3.19
CA ASN A 136 -9.36 8.65 2.01
C ASN A 136 -10.18 8.00 0.90
N GLU A 137 -9.93 8.41 -0.33
CA GLU A 137 -10.50 7.83 -1.53
C GLU A 137 -9.50 8.02 -2.66
N HIS A 138 -9.24 6.96 -3.43
CA HIS A 138 -8.35 7.03 -4.59
C HIS A 138 -8.69 5.96 -5.62
N LEU A 139 -8.43 6.28 -6.89
CA LEU A 139 -8.39 5.33 -7.99
C LEU A 139 -6.95 5.00 -8.34
N VAL A 140 -6.65 3.73 -8.56
CA VAL A 140 -5.36 3.26 -9.08
C VAL A 140 -5.57 2.67 -10.45
N VAL A 141 -4.90 3.26 -11.43
CA VAL A 141 -4.84 2.77 -12.80
C VAL A 141 -3.48 2.11 -13.02
N VAL A 142 -3.47 0.81 -13.26
CA VAL A 142 -2.25 0.06 -13.56
C VAL A 142 -2.07 0.01 -15.06
N VAL A 143 -1.03 0.67 -15.54
CA VAL A 143 -0.66 0.75 -16.96
C VAL A 143 0.46 -0.25 -17.20
N ARG A 144 0.20 -1.22 -18.09
CA ARG A 144 1.17 -2.28 -18.41
C ARG A 144 2.49 -1.65 -18.85
N ASP A 145 3.60 -2.18 -18.37
CA ASP A 145 4.98 -1.73 -18.63
C ASP A 145 5.35 -0.32 -18.13
N HIS A 146 4.36 0.49 -17.73
CA HIS A 146 4.56 1.89 -17.33
C HIS A 146 4.41 2.12 -15.82
N GLY A 147 3.68 1.27 -15.10
CA GLY A 147 3.52 1.34 -13.64
C GLY A 147 2.09 1.65 -13.20
N SER A 148 1.93 2.31 -12.07
CA SER A 148 0.61 2.66 -11.51
C SER A 148 0.43 4.17 -11.35
N LEU A 149 -0.78 4.62 -11.65
CA LEU A 149 -1.22 6.01 -11.46
C LEU A 149 -2.28 6.04 -10.37
N SER A 150 -1.96 6.68 -9.24
CA SER A 150 -2.89 6.95 -8.16
C SER A 150 -3.55 8.31 -8.37
N ILE A 151 -4.88 8.34 -8.26
CA ILE A 151 -5.73 9.50 -8.49
C ILE A 151 -6.59 9.68 -7.23
N PRO A 152 -6.13 10.45 -6.23
CA PRO A 152 -6.93 10.73 -5.04
C PRO A 152 -8.18 11.53 -5.38
N ALA A 153 -9.24 11.35 -4.59
CA ALA A 153 -10.42 12.18 -4.68
C ALA A 153 -10.07 13.64 -4.32
N PRO A 154 -10.79 14.63 -4.87
CA PRO A 154 -10.43 16.03 -4.67
C PRO A 154 -10.32 16.48 -3.21
N ARG A 155 -11.20 15.96 -2.33
CA ARG A 155 -11.20 16.27 -0.89
C ARG A 155 -9.92 15.80 -0.19
N HIS A 156 -9.29 14.75 -0.70
CA HIS A 156 -8.13 14.08 -0.09
C HIS A 156 -6.82 14.42 -0.81
N ALA A 157 -6.90 15.03 -1.99
CA ALA A 157 -5.74 15.32 -2.82
C ALA A 157 -4.74 16.23 -2.09
N SER A 158 -5.20 17.31 -1.44
CA SER A 158 -4.31 18.30 -0.81
C SER A 158 -3.31 17.72 0.18
N ALA A 159 -3.69 16.67 0.92
CA ALA A 159 -2.82 15.99 1.87
C ALA A 159 -1.80 15.04 1.22
N LEU A 160 -2.07 14.61 -0.02
CA LEU A 160 -1.27 13.63 -0.76
C LEU A 160 -0.35 14.26 -1.82
N LEU A 161 -0.58 15.52 -2.18
CA LEU A 161 0.26 16.21 -3.17
C LEU A 161 1.56 16.70 -2.52
N PRO A 162 2.73 16.38 -3.11
CA PRO A 162 3.99 16.96 -2.69
C PRO A 162 3.97 18.49 -2.77
N ARG A 163 4.72 19.16 -1.88
CA ARG A 163 4.83 20.64 -1.86
C ARG A 163 5.54 21.24 -3.09
N HIS A 164 6.23 20.42 -3.89
CA HIS A 164 6.92 20.86 -5.10
C HIS A 164 6.05 20.67 -6.35
N ALA A 165 6.30 21.44 -7.41
CA ALA A 165 5.57 21.31 -8.67
C ALA A 165 5.79 19.93 -9.32
N GLY A 166 4.72 19.34 -9.84
CA GLY A 166 4.76 18.10 -10.61
C GLY A 166 5.04 18.33 -12.09
N ALA A 167 5.07 17.23 -12.86
CA ALA A 167 5.10 17.31 -14.31
C ALA A 167 3.73 17.79 -14.83
N PRO A 168 3.67 18.84 -15.67
CA PRO A 168 2.40 19.40 -16.12
C PRO A 168 1.65 18.43 -17.03
N THR A 169 0.33 18.43 -16.90
CA THR A 169 -0.62 17.72 -17.76
C THR A 169 -1.65 18.70 -18.32
N LYS A 170 -2.57 18.23 -19.18
CA LYS A 170 -3.65 19.10 -19.70
C LYS A 170 -4.55 19.68 -18.59
N HIS A 171 -4.65 19.01 -17.44
CA HIS A 171 -5.68 19.30 -16.44
C HIS A 171 -5.16 19.29 -14.99
N GLY A 172 -3.84 19.32 -14.80
CA GLY A 172 -3.22 19.22 -13.47
C GLY A 172 -1.76 18.83 -13.57
N GLU A 173 -1.23 18.23 -12.51
CA GLU A 173 0.17 17.84 -12.41
C GLU A 173 0.30 16.36 -12.00
N VAL A 174 1.39 15.73 -12.42
CA VAL A 174 1.75 14.36 -12.06
C VAL A 174 3.07 14.36 -11.31
N TRP A 175 3.09 13.73 -10.15
CA TRP A 175 4.29 13.51 -9.36
C TRP A 175 4.73 12.07 -9.49
N LYS A 176 6.04 11.85 -9.50
CA LYS A 176 6.60 10.52 -9.29
C LYS A 176 6.64 10.27 -7.78
N ALA A 177 5.97 9.22 -7.30
CA ALA A 177 6.12 8.81 -5.91
C ALA A 177 7.50 8.18 -5.69
N GLY A 178 7.99 8.19 -4.45
CA GLY A 178 9.29 7.62 -4.07
C GLY A 178 9.43 6.11 -4.33
N TYR A 179 8.33 5.43 -4.68
CA TYR A 179 8.28 4.00 -4.97
C TYR A 179 8.41 3.71 -6.47
N ALA A 180 8.96 2.54 -6.81
CA ALA A 180 9.24 2.16 -8.20
C ALA A 180 8.00 2.25 -9.09
N ARG A 181 8.07 3.12 -10.12
CA ARG A 181 7.05 3.34 -11.16
C ARG A 181 5.64 3.67 -10.64
N SER A 182 5.54 4.32 -9.49
CA SER A 182 4.27 4.84 -8.97
C SER A 182 4.18 6.34 -9.21
N TYR A 183 3.01 6.80 -9.63
CA TYR A 183 2.73 8.19 -9.92
C TYR A 183 1.49 8.65 -9.16
N VAL A 184 1.48 9.88 -8.69
CA VAL A 184 0.31 10.53 -8.10
C VAL A 184 -0.15 11.62 -9.05
N LEU A 185 -1.43 11.65 -9.36
CA LEU A 185 -2.05 12.66 -10.20
C LEU A 185 -2.89 13.59 -9.33
N GLY A 186 -2.66 14.88 -9.43
CA GLY A 186 -3.39 15.89 -8.67
C GLY A 186 -3.84 17.04 -9.55
N CYS A 187 -5.02 17.56 -9.25
CA CYS A 187 -5.56 18.77 -9.87
C CYS A 187 -5.49 19.90 -8.83
N PRO A 188 -4.70 20.97 -9.07
CA PRO A 188 -4.60 22.10 -8.14
C PRO A 188 -5.96 22.76 -7.82
N ALA A 189 -6.92 22.65 -8.74
CA ALA A 189 -8.25 23.24 -8.61
C ALA A 189 -9.28 22.35 -7.88
N GLY A 190 -8.93 21.15 -7.42
CA GLY A 190 -9.89 20.27 -6.73
C GLY A 190 -11.07 19.79 -7.60
N VAL A 191 -10.95 19.86 -8.94
CA VAL A 191 -11.99 19.37 -9.86
C VAL A 191 -11.41 18.24 -10.69
N ALA A 192 -11.80 17.00 -10.39
CA ALA A 192 -11.54 15.83 -11.23
C ALA A 192 -12.42 15.87 -12.50
N GLY A 193 -12.39 16.96 -13.27
CA GLY A 193 -13.33 17.20 -14.38
C GLY A 193 -12.92 16.59 -15.72
N ARG A 194 -11.66 16.16 -15.86
CA ARG A 194 -11.05 15.49 -17.02
C ARG A 194 -9.54 15.46 -16.76
N VAL A 195 -8.82 14.36 -16.98
CA VAL A 195 -7.36 14.36 -16.81
C VAL A 195 -6.64 13.57 -17.91
N ARG A 196 -5.56 14.14 -18.44
CA ARG A 196 -4.76 13.56 -19.54
C ARG A 196 -3.30 13.47 -19.12
N ALA A 197 -2.85 12.28 -18.73
CA ALA A 197 -1.46 12.04 -18.32
C ALA A 197 -0.62 11.60 -19.52
N PHE A 198 0.51 12.27 -19.79
CA PHE A 198 1.45 11.89 -20.82
C PHE A 198 2.71 11.29 -20.17
N VAL A 199 2.80 9.97 -20.15
CA VAL A 199 4.03 9.26 -19.76
C VAL A 199 4.88 9.10 -21.01
N ARG A 200 5.95 9.88 -21.16
CA ARG A 200 6.94 9.61 -22.22
C ARG A 200 7.71 8.34 -21.87
N PRO A 201 7.74 7.31 -22.74
CA PRO A 201 8.69 6.23 -22.58
C PRO A 201 10.10 6.81 -22.70
N ARG A 202 10.93 6.56 -21.69
CA ARG A 202 12.37 6.79 -21.80
C ARG A 202 12.92 5.68 -22.70
N VAL A 203 13.06 5.97 -23.98
CA VAL A 203 13.86 5.13 -24.88
C VAL A 203 15.27 5.06 -24.29
N PRO A 204 15.81 3.88 -23.95
CA PRO A 204 17.20 3.76 -23.54
C PRO A 204 18.06 4.30 -24.69
N GLY A 205 18.75 5.41 -24.44
CA GLY A 205 19.56 6.07 -25.45
C GLY A 205 20.61 5.13 -26.01
N GLY A 206 20.41 4.69 -27.25
CA GLY A 206 21.45 4.09 -28.07
C GLY A 206 22.55 5.12 -28.27
N ARG A 207 23.70 4.88 -27.64
CA ARG A 207 24.94 5.57 -27.97
C ARG A 207 25.27 5.25 -29.43
N GLY A 208 25.03 6.20 -30.31
CA GLY A 208 25.59 6.19 -31.66
C GLY A 208 27.12 6.23 -31.57
N ARG A 209 27.76 5.15 -32.03
CA ARG A 209 29.16 5.13 -32.46
C ARG A 209 29.31 4.12 -33.59
N GLY A 210 29.88 4.58 -34.69
CA GLY A 210 30.65 3.75 -35.60
C GLY A 210 29.99 3.39 -36.93
N ALA A 211 30.23 4.22 -37.95
CA ALA A 211 30.41 3.71 -39.30
C ALA A 211 31.56 2.67 -39.32
N PRO A 212 31.57 1.73 -40.27
CA PRO A 212 32.53 1.92 -41.34
C PRO A 212 32.09 1.45 -42.75
N ARG A 213 32.65 2.19 -43.71
CA ARG A 213 33.22 1.82 -45.03
C ARG A 213 32.83 0.46 -45.64
N GLY A 214 32.37 0.56 -46.88
CA GLY A 214 32.15 -0.59 -47.75
C GLY A 214 33.41 -1.25 -48.26
N HIS A 215 33.20 -2.43 -48.83
CA HIS A 215 33.99 -2.97 -49.91
C HIS A 215 33.08 -3.77 -50.85
N THR A 216 33.13 -3.35 -52.11
CA THR A 216 32.74 -4.08 -53.31
C THR A 216 33.57 -5.37 -53.45
N GLY A 217 32.96 -6.41 -53.98
CA GLY A 217 33.62 -7.70 -54.21
C GLY A 217 32.69 -8.71 -54.88
N GLU A 218 32.39 -8.46 -56.13
CA GLU A 218 31.78 -9.38 -57.09
C GLU A 218 32.76 -10.54 -57.38
N ASN A 219 32.31 -11.80 -57.33
CA ASN A 219 32.85 -12.82 -58.23
C ASN A 219 31.95 -14.05 -58.39
N ARG A 220 31.91 -14.48 -59.66
CA ARG A 220 31.08 -15.50 -60.29
C ARG A 220 31.51 -16.93 -59.98
N ALA A 221 30.50 -17.80 -60.10
CA ALA A 221 30.47 -19.11 -60.78
C ALA A 221 31.45 -20.22 -60.37
N GLY A 222 30.85 -21.38 -60.09
CA GLY A 222 31.30 -22.61 -60.74
C GLY A 222 31.40 -23.84 -59.84
N THR A 223 30.92 -24.95 -60.41
CA THR A 223 31.29 -26.35 -60.14
C THR A 223 30.50 -27.18 -59.10
N ALA A 224 29.66 -27.99 -59.72
CA ALA A 224 29.08 -29.25 -59.34
C ALA A 224 29.98 -30.28 -58.63
N ARG A 225 29.28 -31.25 -58.02
CA ARG A 225 29.68 -32.61 -57.57
C ARG A 225 30.55 -32.69 -56.30
N LEU A 226 29.96 -33.21 -55.23
CA LEU A 226 30.06 -34.64 -54.95
C LEU A 226 29.09 -35.05 -53.84
N ALA A 227 28.27 -36.06 -54.14
CA ALA A 227 27.43 -36.75 -53.19
C ALA A 227 28.29 -37.51 -52.17
N ARG A 228 28.20 -37.16 -50.88
CA ARG A 228 28.60 -38.05 -49.78
C ARG A 228 27.44 -38.14 -48.79
N ARG A 229 26.67 -39.22 -48.94
CA ARG A 229 25.65 -39.68 -47.98
C ARG A 229 26.32 -39.94 -46.62
N HIS A 230 26.35 -38.93 -45.76
CA HIS A 230 26.43 -39.16 -44.32
C HIS A 230 25.02 -39.49 -43.83
N ARG A 231 24.75 -40.79 -43.66
CA ARG A 231 23.63 -41.26 -42.83
C ARG A 231 23.93 -40.83 -41.39
N HIS A 232 23.49 -39.64 -41.02
CA HIS A 232 23.29 -39.33 -39.61
C HIS A 232 22.24 -40.31 -39.08
N ARG A 233 22.68 -41.20 -38.19
CA ARG A 233 21.78 -41.88 -37.26
C ARG A 233 21.01 -40.79 -36.54
N LEU A 234 19.79 -40.52 -37.01
CA LEU A 234 18.79 -39.81 -36.24
C LEU A 234 18.58 -40.68 -35.00
N GLY A 235 19.20 -40.27 -33.90
CA GLY A 235 18.85 -40.80 -32.58
C GLY A 235 17.34 -40.67 -32.39
N PRO A 236 16.72 -41.55 -31.56
CA PRO A 236 15.27 -41.61 -31.40
C PRO A 236 14.73 -40.19 -31.21
N GLY A 237 14.04 -39.71 -32.24
CA GLY A 237 13.58 -38.33 -32.30
C GLY A 237 12.69 -38.09 -31.10
N MET A 238 13.08 -37.12 -30.27
CA MET A 238 12.27 -36.65 -29.16
C MET A 238 10.87 -36.37 -29.72
N THR A 239 9.87 -37.11 -29.26
CA THR A 239 8.51 -36.93 -29.75
C THR A 239 8.06 -35.50 -29.42
N PRO A 240 7.25 -34.84 -30.27
CA PRO A 240 6.77 -33.49 -29.99
C PRO A 240 6.13 -33.33 -28.61
N SER A 241 5.48 -34.39 -28.11
CA SER A 241 4.92 -34.46 -26.76
C SER A 241 5.99 -34.40 -25.66
N LEU A 242 7.11 -35.11 -25.82
CA LEU A 242 8.21 -35.09 -24.86
C LEU A 242 8.90 -33.71 -24.86
N ALA A 243 9.07 -33.11 -26.05
CA ALA A 243 9.63 -31.77 -26.19
C ALA A 243 8.75 -30.71 -25.49
N PHE A 244 7.44 -30.74 -25.72
CA PHE A 244 6.48 -29.84 -25.06
C PHE A 244 6.48 -30.01 -23.53
N THR A 245 6.48 -31.26 -23.06
CA THR A 245 6.52 -31.58 -21.62
C THR A 245 7.80 -31.05 -20.98
N THR A 246 8.95 -31.24 -21.64
CA THR A 246 10.25 -30.78 -21.16
C THR A 246 10.32 -29.25 -21.09
N ILE A 247 9.85 -28.55 -22.13
CA ILE A 247 9.80 -27.08 -22.17
C ILE A 247 8.88 -26.54 -21.07
N THR A 248 7.72 -27.16 -20.88
CA THR A 248 6.75 -26.74 -19.86
C THR A 248 7.33 -26.87 -18.45
N TRP A 249 7.95 -28.01 -18.13
CA TRP A 249 8.62 -28.20 -16.84
C TRP A 249 9.78 -27.23 -16.63
N ALA A 250 10.59 -26.98 -17.66
CA ALA A 250 11.66 -26.00 -17.59
C ALA A 250 11.13 -24.58 -17.30
N ALA A 251 10.03 -24.17 -17.95
CA ALA A 251 9.39 -22.88 -17.71
C ALA A 251 8.83 -22.77 -16.28
N ILE A 252 8.18 -23.82 -15.77
CA ILE A 252 7.67 -23.88 -14.38
C ILE A 252 8.83 -23.72 -13.39
N VAL A 253 9.91 -24.46 -13.57
CA VAL A 253 11.10 -24.40 -12.68
C VAL A 253 11.71 -23.01 -12.69
N LEU A 254 11.87 -22.38 -13.88
CA LEU A 254 12.37 -21.01 -13.98
C LEU A 254 11.46 -20.00 -13.28
N LEU A 255 10.14 -20.17 -13.35
CA LEU A 255 9.17 -19.33 -12.67
C LEU A 255 9.29 -19.47 -11.14
N PHE A 256 9.45 -20.68 -10.62
CA PHE A 256 9.70 -20.91 -9.20
C PHE A 256 11.01 -20.28 -8.71
N PHE A 257 12.09 -20.37 -9.48
CA PHE A 257 13.35 -19.69 -9.14
C PHE A 257 13.20 -18.16 -9.18
N GLY A 258 12.46 -17.61 -10.14
CA GLY A 258 12.11 -16.19 -10.18
C GLY A 258 11.33 -15.75 -8.95
N LEU A 259 10.31 -16.50 -8.56
CA LEU A 259 9.52 -16.23 -7.35
C LEU A 259 10.37 -16.32 -6.08
N ALA A 260 11.23 -17.34 -5.96
CA ALA A 260 12.13 -17.49 -4.83
C ALA A 260 13.14 -16.33 -4.73
N ALA A 261 13.65 -15.84 -5.85
CA ALA A 261 14.52 -14.67 -5.90
C ALA A 261 13.80 -13.40 -5.44
N VAL A 262 12.57 -13.16 -5.91
CA VAL A 262 11.73 -12.04 -5.47
C VAL A 262 11.42 -12.13 -3.98
N LEU A 263 11.05 -13.31 -3.47
CA LEU A 263 10.80 -13.51 -2.04
C LEU A 263 12.06 -13.29 -1.20
N ARG A 264 13.23 -13.69 -1.70
CA ARG A 264 14.52 -13.40 -1.06
C ARG A 264 14.80 -11.90 -1.04
N GLU A 265 14.57 -11.20 -2.14
CA GLU A 265 14.76 -9.75 -2.22
C GLU A 265 13.77 -9.00 -1.32
N VAL A 266 12.51 -9.42 -1.25
CA VAL A 266 11.53 -8.90 -0.30
C VAL A 266 11.95 -9.16 1.14
N ARG A 267 12.50 -10.34 1.46
CA ARG A 267 13.03 -10.65 2.80
C ARG A 267 14.25 -9.80 3.13
N LEU A 268 15.14 -9.57 2.16
CA LEU A 268 16.30 -8.69 2.34
C LEU A 268 15.86 -7.24 2.51
N LEU A 269 14.93 -6.75 1.70
CA LEU A 269 14.35 -5.41 1.83
C LEU A 269 13.64 -5.27 3.18
N ARG A 270 12.85 -6.25 3.62
CA ARG A 270 12.26 -6.27 4.96
C ARG A 270 13.32 -6.29 6.05
N ALA A 271 14.39 -7.06 5.90
CA ALA A 271 15.48 -7.10 6.86
C ALA A 271 16.31 -5.80 6.89
N THR A 272 16.44 -5.11 5.76
CA THR A 272 17.06 -3.78 5.66
C THR A 272 16.14 -2.74 6.29
N VAL A 273 14.85 -2.73 5.96
CA VAL A 273 13.84 -1.87 6.59
C VAL A 273 13.80 -2.10 8.11
N ALA A 274 13.90 -3.35 8.58
CA ALA A 274 13.90 -3.69 10.00
C ALA A 274 15.22 -3.38 10.71
N ARG A 275 16.37 -3.49 10.03
CA ARG A 275 17.70 -3.16 10.60
C ARG A 275 17.97 -1.66 10.63
N THR A 276 17.38 -0.91 9.72
CA THR A 276 17.48 0.55 9.72
C THR A 276 16.30 1.11 10.49
N THR A 277 16.29 0.92 11.82
CA THR A 277 15.36 1.61 12.73
C THR A 277 15.45 3.14 12.61
N ASP A 278 16.54 3.65 12.04
CA ASP A 278 16.74 5.07 11.73
C ASP A 278 16.44 5.45 10.25
N GLY A 279 15.98 4.51 9.40
CA GLY A 279 16.28 4.56 7.96
C GLY A 279 15.22 5.01 6.96
N PHE A 280 13.96 5.21 7.34
CA PHE A 280 12.95 5.81 6.44
C PHE A 280 12.35 7.11 6.99
N ALA A 281 12.76 7.52 8.20
CA ALA A 281 12.44 8.82 8.78
C ALA A 281 13.61 9.80 8.54
N ALA A 282 14.05 10.00 7.29
CA ALA A 282 15.00 11.07 6.99
C ALA A 282 14.38 12.46 7.22
N VAL A 283 13.05 12.53 7.29
CA VAL A 283 12.32 13.72 7.71
C VAL A 283 11.52 13.33 8.96
N PRO A 284 11.75 13.98 10.11
CA PRO A 284 10.90 13.82 11.28
C PRO A 284 9.43 14.04 10.88
N PRO A 285 8.47 13.28 11.42
CA PRO A 285 7.07 13.53 11.12
C PRO A 285 6.73 14.98 11.50
N ASP A 286 6.27 15.78 10.53
CA ASP A 286 5.78 17.14 10.77
C ASP A 286 4.37 17.07 11.37
N LEU A 287 4.29 16.51 12.57
CA LEU A 287 3.07 16.22 13.30
C LEU A 287 3.18 16.82 14.70
N VAL A 288 2.19 17.63 15.06
CA VAL A 288 2.08 18.26 16.37
C VAL A 288 0.71 17.87 16.94
N LEU A 289 0.70 17.18 18.08
CA LEU A 289 -0.55 16.73 18.71
C LEU A 289 -1.22 17.85 19.53
N GLY A 290 -0.52 18.95 19.75
CA GLY A 290 -1.02 20.14 20.43
C GLY A 290 -0.59 20.26 21.89
N PRO A 291 -0.90 21.39 22.56
CA PRO A 291 -0.37 21.72 23.88
C PRO A 291 -0.84 20.80 25.01
N ARG A 292 -1.93 20.03 24.80
CA ARG A 292 -2.37 19.00 25.77
C ARG A 292 -1.37 17.87 25.96
N PHE A 293 -0.48 17.67 25.00
CA PHE A 293 0.58 16.68 25.04
C PHE A 293 1.96 17.31 25.33
N ALA A 294 2.02 18.64 25.50
CA ALA A 294 3.23 19.35 25.88
C ALA A 294 3.50 19.17 27.38
N GLY A 295 4.76 18.89 27.76
CA GLY A 295 5.18 18.70 29.15
C GLY A 295 4.62 17.46 29.86
N GLY A 296 3.89 16.58 29.17
CA GLY A 296 3.32 15.34 29.70
C GLY A 296 4.19 14.10 29.44
N SER A 297 3.55 12.92 29.40
CA SER A 297 4.18 11.66 29.02
C SER A 297 4.86 11.77 27.66
N ARG A 298 6.13 11.36 27.59
CA ARG A 298 6.92 11.42 26.35
C ARG A 298 6.42 10.46 25.28
N ILE A 299 5.66 9.42 25.67
CA ILE A 299 5.12 8.41 24.77
C ILE A 299 3.61 8.58 24.67
N VAL A 300 3.10 8.64 23.43
CA VAL A 300 1.67 8.63 23.14
C VAL A 300 1.34 7.44 22.25
N ALA A 301 0.32 6.67 22.61
CA ALA A 301 -0.19 5.58 21.79
C ALA A 301 -1.59 5.94 21.28
N ALA A 302 -1.73 6.16 19.97
CA ALA A 302 -3.05 6.31 19.36
C ALA A 302 -3.72 4.93 19.27
N VAL A 303 -4.84 4.75 19.97
CA VAL A 303 -5.54 3.47 20.13
C VAL A 303 -7.07 3.58 19.96
N ASP A 304 -7.69 2.49 19.49
CA ASP A 304 -9.13 2.32 19.31
C ASP A 304 -9.58 1.04 20.05
N SER A 305 -10.64 1.11 20.85
CA SER A 305 -11.10 0.01 21.71
C SER A 305 -11.60 -1.20 20.89
N GLY A 306 -12.01 -0.98 19.64
CA GLY A 306 -12.44 -2.01 18.69
C GLY A 306 -11.30 -2.71 17.95
N CYS A 307 -10.05 -2.29 18.16
CA CYS A 307 -8.85 -2.88 17.55
C CYS A 307 -8.13 -3.82 18.54
N PRO A 308 -8.13 -5.16 18.31
CA PRO A 308 -7.47 -6.12 19.21
C PRO A 308 -5.98 -5.83 19.43
N LEU A 309 -5.28 -5.36 18.40
CA LEU A 309 -3.86 -4.99 18.52
C LEU A 309 -3.67 -3.73 19.36
N CYS A 310 -4.59 -2.76 19.30
CA CYS A 310 -4.56 -1.58 20.19
C CYS A 310 -4.68 -1.98 21.66
N LEU A 311 -5.60 -2.90 21.98
CA LEU A 311 -5.76 -3.42 23.35
C LEU A 311 -4.49 -4.15 23.81
N ALA A 312 -3.91 -4.99 22.96
CA ALA A 312 -2.66 -5.70 23.28
C ALA A 312 -1.47 -4.74 23.47
N VAL A 313 -1.39 -3.66 22.69
CA VAL A 313 -0.38 -2.60 22.85
C VAL A 313 -0.58 -1.84 24.16
N ALA A 314 -1.82 -1.44 24.50
CA ALA A 314 -2.13 -0.76 25.76
C ALA A 314 -1.77 -1.63 26.98
N GLU A 315 -2.17 -2.90 26.98
CA GLU A 315 -1.80 -3.86 28.03
C GLU A 315 -0.27 -4.03 28.12
N ARG A 316 0.44 -4.09 26.99
CA ARG A 316 1.90 -4.21 26.97
C ARG A 316 2.58 -2.97 27.55
N LEU A 317 2.16 -1.78 27.16
CA LEU A 317 2.67 -0.51 27.70
C LEU A 317 2.47 -0.43 29.22
N ALA A 318 1.29 -0.79 29.71
CA ALA A 318 0.98 -0.81 31.14
C ALA A 318 1.86 -1.81 31.91
N ARG A 319 2.03 -3.04 31.39
CA ARG A 319 2.90 -4.06 32.01
C ARG A 319 4.37 -3.66 32.07
N LEU A 320 4.84 -2.90 31.08
CA LEU A 320 6.20 -2.37 31.07
C LEU A 320 6.37 -1.17 32.00
N GLY A 321 5.29 -0.65 32.62
CA GLY A 321 5.33 0.57 33.42
C GLY A 321 5.77 1.78 32.62
N ALA A 322 5.48 1.79 31.31
CA ALA A 322 5.88 2.89 30.45
C ALA A 322 5.13 4.17 30.83
N GLU A 323 5.84 5.30 30.90
CA GLU A 323 5.22 6.63 30.99
C GLU A 323 4.56 6.98 29.65
N ALA A 324 3.43 6.34 29.36
CA ALA A 324 2.70 6.45 28.12
C ALA A 324 1.27 6.95 28.35
N THR A 325 0.79 7.80 27.44
CA THR A 325 -0.62 8.25 27.40
C THR A 325 -1.33 7.63 26.19
N LEU A 326 -2.56 7.16 26.36
CA LEU A 326 -3.41 6.69 25.28
C LEU A 326 -4.14 7.87 24.64
N LEU A 327 -3.99 8.06 23.32
CA LEU A 327 -4.78 9.00 22.53
C LEU A 327 -5.91 8.24 21.82
N THR A 328 -7.14 8.70 21.93
CA THR A 328 -8.30 8.10 21.26
C THR A 328 -9.32 9.19 20.86
N HIS A 329 -10.25 8.88 19.96
CA HIS A 329 -11.46 9.68 19.74
C HIS A 329 -12.63 9.26 20.64
N GLU A 330 -12.51 8.13 21.33
CA GLU A 330 -13.58 7.56 22.15
C GLU A 330 -13.70 8.30 23.49
N PRO A 331 -14.90 8.34 24.11
CA PRO A 331 -15.04 8.90 25.45
C PRO A 331 -14.15 8.15 26.46
N PRO A 332 -13.52 8.83 27.44
CA PRO A 332 -12.63 8.18 28.42
C PRO A 332 -13.28 7.04 29.21
N ALA A 333 -14.59 7.09 29.42
CA ALA A 333 -15.35 6.04 30.09
C ALA A 333 -15.27 4.67 29.38
N THR A 334 -15.10 4.66 28.06
CA THR A 334 -14.90 3.43 27.26
C THR A 334 -13.63 2.69 27.69
N TRP A 335 -12.63 3.44 28.15
CA TRP A 335 -11.30 2.94 28.44
C TRP A 335 -11.04 2.67 29.92
N THR A 336 -12.00 2.91 30.81
CA THR A 336 -11.81 2.77 32.27
C THR A 336 -11.29 1.38 32.67
N SER A 337 -11.77 0.31 32.04
CA SER A 337 -11.29 -1.06 32.27
C SER A 337 -10.22 -1.53 31.28
N LEU A 338 -10.04 -0.82 30.15
CA LEU A 338 -9.18 -1.26 29.03
C LEU A 338 -7.81 -0.58 29.03
N ALA A 339 -7.67 0.57 29.67
CA ALA A 339 -6.42 1.34 29.68
C ALA A 339 -5.36 0.75 30.61
N HIS A 340 -5.71 -0.21 31.47
CA HIS A 340 -4.80 -0.85 32.42
C HIS A 340 -4.03 0.17 33.30
N GLY A 341 -4.71 1.27 33.68
CA GLY A 341 -4.13 2.34 34.50
C GLY A 341 -3.34 3.41 33.75
N LEU A 342 -3.17 3.27 32.43
CA LEU A 342 -2.57 4.33 31.61
C LEU A 342 -3.50 5.55 31.50
N PRO A 343 -2.98 6.78 31.52
CA PRO A 343 -3.75 7.98 31.22
C PRO A 343 -4.39 7.91 29.84
N VAL A 344 -5.64 8.37 29.71
CA VAL A 344 -6.38 8.40 28.44
C VAL A 344 -6.78 9.82 28.12
N ILE A 345 -6.42 10.29 26.92
CA ILE A 345 -6.83 11.57 26.37
C ILE A 345 -7.77 11.29 25.19
N SER A 346 -9.01 11.77 25.32
CA SER A 346 -9.99 11.80 24.23
C SER A 346 -9.86 13.13 23.49
N ASP A 347 -9.24 13.11 22.31
CA ASP A 347 -9.02 14.30 21.49
C ASP A 347 -9.25 13.98 20.01
N GLY A 348 -10.44 14.33 19.51
CA GLY A 348 -10.86 14.03 18.15
C GLY A 348 -10.07 14.79 17.07
N GLU A 349 -9.45 15.93 17.39
CA GLU A 349 -8.63 16.67 16.42
C GLU A 349 -7.25 16.02 16.29
N ALA A 350 -6.57 15.78 17.41
CA ALA A 350 -5.32 15.04 17.43
C ALA A 350 -5.49 13.64 16.85
N TRP A 351 -6.59 12.94 17.18
CA TRP A 351 -6.91 11.64 16.61
C TRP A 351 -7.01 11.69 15.08
N ARG A 352 -7.76 12.64 14.51
CA ARG A 352 -7.92 12.75 13.04
C ARG A 352 -6.57 12.87 12.33
N SER A 353 -5.62 13.61 12.92
CA SER A 353 -4.27 13.79 12.37
C SER A 353 -3.47 12.48 12.24
N VAL A 354 -3.78 11.44 13.03
CA VAL A 354 -3.07 10.15 13.03
C VAL A 354 -3.93 8.96 12.60
N SER A 355 -5.26 9.09 12.63
CA SER A 355 -6.21 7.99 12.36
C SER A 355 -6.04 7.35 10.98
N HIS A 356 -5.55 8.11 10.00
CA HIS A 356 -5.27 7.63 8.65
C HIS A 356 -4.13 6.59 8.60
N LEU A 357 -3.29 6.53 9.65
CA LEU A 357 -2.17 5.62 9.77
C LEU A 357 -2.58 4.20 10.23
N SER A 358 -3.85 3.96 10.54
CA SER A 358 -4.37 2.68 11.06
C SER A 358 -3.78 2.33 12.45
N PRO A 359 -4.48 2.68 13.54
CA PRO A 359 -4.07 2.35 14.90
C PRO A 359 -3.76 0.85 15.11
N PRO A 360 -2.82 0.50 16.01
CA PRO A 360 -2.13 1.39 16.93
C PRO A 360 -0.96 2.17 16.30
N VAL A 361 -0.75 3.40 16.79
CA VAL A 361 0.42 4.23 16.43
C VAL A 361 1.13 4.64 17.71
N LEU A 362 2.40 4.26 17.86
CA LEU A 362 3.26 4.71 18.94
C LEU A 362 4.03 5.95 18.50
N MET A 363 4.02 6.98 19.33
CA MET A 363 4.67 8.26 19.07
C MET A 363 5.55 8.66 20.25
N LEU A 364 6.76 9.12 19.96
CA LEU A 364 7.65 9.78 20.91
C LEU A 364 7.56 11.29 20.68
N LEU A 365 7.18 12.04 21.71
CA LEU A 365 7.00 13.47 21.66
C LEU A 365 8.21 14.20 22.26
N ASP A 366 8.41 15.45 21.82
CA ASP A 366 9.22 16.42 22.56
C ASP A 366 8.36 17.26 23.53
N GLU A 367 9.01 18.15 24.27
CA GLU A 367 8.36 18.99 25.29
C GLU A 367 7.27 19.90 24.71
N SER A 368 7.32 20.21 23.42
CA SER A 368 6.32 21.04 22.73
C SER A 368 5.08 20.27 22.28
N GLY A 369 5.07 18.94 22.44
CA GLY A 369 4.02 18.07 21.92
C GLY A 369 4.19 17.70 20.44
N ARG A 370 5.37 17.96 19.86
CA ARG A 370 5.71 17.57 18.47
C ARG A 370 6.24 16.15 18.44
N VAL A 371 5.81 15.37 17.46
CA VAL A 371 6.23 13.98 17.28
C VAL A 371 7.64 13.94 16.70
N ARG A 372 8.58 13.34 17.44
CA ARG A 372 9.99 13.17 17.03
C ARG A 372 10.21 11.83 16.36
N ARG A 373 9.53 10.79 16.85
CA ARG A 373 9.59 9.44 16.29
C ARG A 373 8.19 8.84 16.30
N MET A 374 7.92 7.98 15.35
CA MET A 374 6.63 7.31 15.21
C MET A 374 6.84 5.89 14.68
N VAL A 375 6.10 4.93 15.23
CA VAL A 375 6.12 3.53 14.83
C VAL A 375 4.68 3.02 14.78
N LEU A 376 4.37 2.21 13.77
CA LEU A 376 3.10 1.50 13.64
C LEU A 376 3.35 0.03 13.98
N PRO A 377 3.22 -0.39 15.26
CA PRO A 377 3.49 -1.77 15.62
C PRO A 377 2.48 -2.68 14.93
N VAL A 378 2.98 -3.74 14.30
CA VAL A 378 2.15 -4.80 13.71
C VAL A 378 1.99 -5.99 14.66
N ARG A 379 2.73 -5.99 15.78
CA ARG A 379 2.67 -6.98 16.86
C ARG A 379 2.91 -6.30 18.21
N ALA A 380 2.27 -6.78 19.27
CA ALA A 380 2.46 -6.23 20.62
C ALA A 380 3.91 -6.32 21.12
N ALA A 381 4.66 -7.36 20.72
CA ALA A 381 6.07 -7.52 21.10
C ALA A 381 7.01 -6.46 20.49
N GLU A 382 6.59 -5.75 19.43
CA GLU A 382 7.39 -4.66 18.85
C GLU A 382 7.39 -3.41 19.73
N VAL A 383 6.47 -3.32 20.69
CA VAL A 383 6.43 -2.24 21.70
C VAL A 383 7.73 -2.24 22.49
N ASP A 384 8.16 -3.41 22.98
CA ASP A 384 9.37 -3.60 23.78
C ASP A 384 10.62 -3.07 23.08
N THR A 385 10.84 -3.50 21.84
CA THR A 385 12.01 -3.09 21.05
C THR A 385 11.95 -1.61 20.69
N THR A 386 10.75 -1.08 20.44
CA THR A 386 10.54 0.35 20.16
C THR A 386 10.88 1.19 21.38
N LEU A 387 10.38 0.84 22.56
CA LEU A 387 10.65 1.56 23.79
C LEU A 387 12.12 1.48 24.19
N ALA A 388 12.75 0.31 24.07
CA ALA A 388 14.18 0.15 24.31
C ALA A 388 15.02 1.06 23.38
N GLY A 389 14.64 1.17 22.10
CA GLY A 389 15.29 2.06 21.14
C GLY A 389 15.06 3.56 21.41
N TRP A 390 14.00 3.92 22.14
CA TRP A 390 13.72 5.31 22.52
C TRP A 390 14.35 5.71 23.86
N ALA A 391 14.59 4.76 24.75
CA ALA A 391 15.28 4.97 26.03
C ALA A 391 16.81 5.09 25.89
N GLY A 392 17.37 4.66 24.75
CA GLY A 392 18.81 4.80 24.47
C GLY A 392 19.26 6.27 24.56
N PRO A 393 20.54 6.52 24.94
CA PRO A 393 21.04 7.87 25.13
C PRO A 393 20.71 8.72 23.90
N THR A 394 19.97 9.81 24.11
CA THR A 394 19.79 10.86 23.12
C THR A 394 21.19 11.22 22.68
N ALA A 395 21.60 10.75 21.49
CA ALA A 395 22.89 11.11 20.91
C ALA A 395 22.80 12.62 20.66
N GLY A 396 23.17 13.38 21.69
CA GLY A 396 23.25 14.82 21.72
C GLY A 396 24.38 15.22 20.80
N GLY A 397 24.03 15.38 19.54
CA GLY A 397 24.81 16.09 18.55
C GLY A 397 23.77 16.78 17.68
N ASP A 398 23.36 17.97 18.10
CA ASP A 398 22.73 18.92 17.20
C ASP A 398 23.63 19.03 15.96
N PRO A 399 23.19 18.68 14.74
CA PRO A 399 24.06 18.68 13.55
C PRO A 399 24.36 20.10 13.05
N GLY A 400 24.36 21.08 13.95
CA GLY A 400 24.21 22.50 13.65
C GLY A 400 25.26 23.40 14.28
N ASP A 401 26.50 22.96 14.52
CA ASP A 401 27.65 23.89 14.58
C ASP A 401 29.00 23.15 14.48
N ALA A 402 29.33 22.62 13.31
CA ALA A 402 30.72 22.23 13.02
C ALA A 402 31.48 23.47 12.56
N GLY A 403 31.78 24.34 13.51
CA GLY A 403 32.81 25.35 13.37
C GLY A 403 34.14 24.69 12.97
N VAL A 404 34.76 25.26 11.95
CA VAL A 404 36.09 24.91 11.46
C VAL A 404 37.11 25.15 12.60
N GLY A 405 37.42 24.10 13.35
CA GLY A 405 38.47 24.08 14.36
C GLY A 405 39.68 23.31 13.86
N ALA A 406 40.75 24.05 13.58
CA ALA A 406 42.03 23.53 13.11
C ALA A 406 42.65 22.51 14.09
N HIS A 407 43.01 21.33 13.59
CA HIS A 407 43.97 20.46 14.25
C HIS A 407 45.37 20.69 13.66
N SER A 408 46.16 21.48 14.38
CA SER A 408 47.61 21.46 14.30
C SER A 408 48.14 20.21 15.03
N ARG A 409 49.03 19.48 14.35
CA ARG A 409 49.86 18.40 14.91
C ARG A 409 50.86 18.94 15.95
N PRO A 410 51.33 18.09 16.86
CA PRO A 410 52.62 17.41 16.61
C PRO A 410 52.48 15.93 16.25
#